data_AF-A0A8D8X4H6-F1
#
_entry.id   AF-A0A8D8X4H6-F1
#
_cell.length_a   1.000
_cell.length_b   1.000
_cell.length_c   1.000
_cell.angle_alpha   90.00
_cell.angle_beta   90.00
_cell.angle_gamma   90.00
#
_symmetry.space_group_name_H-M   'P 1'
#
loop_
_entity.id
_entity.type
_entity.pdbx_description
1 polymer ?
#
loop_
_entity_poly.entity_id
_entity_poly.type
_entity_poly.pdbx_seq_one_letter_code
_entity_poly.pdbx_strand_id
1 'polypeptide(L)'
;ATSTGDYTVVFIGTENGHLKKVVVKNSSNASEYEDVTIDEGATVIADLHMDLNEEHLYVMTERRISKLLQECEVFKTCMECRRDPYCGWCTLEDKCTNLSICRKATIRDHFSWVSLEGGSCNGITSVTPDNTKKLFLITVETISEIPLNTYFFCIFTFPNEIVSLLGSIKNGTNQITCQVPDEEKLLCTSGQNKTTAKLTLRKRDESFLSTATSVQFNCKAIIPTIIVIVDCKSYQNCTQCTSSAGSKCSWYHSDQYCATIVKQDNNSISDSSYCPRIIKTFNSSSSEILVPADTLRSIEIPINRSSYAGTRFFNDTPFACSFNIEGTRKPVNAQFSTLNANVITCNPMKFSYMSRLSNINASIAVIWGRSKTSLNNPDNVHVNIYSCQDLANNCDLCL
;
A
#
# COMPACT_ATOMS: atom_id res chain seq x y z
N ALA A 1 46.97 -28.26 -1.37
CA ALA A 1 46.43 -27.89 -2.70
C ALA A 1 45.17 -28.72 -2.95
N THR A 2 44.24 -28.24 -3.75
CA THR A 2 43.00 -28.93 -4.13
C THR A 2 42.69 -28.68 -5.61
N SER A 3 41.76 -29.44 -6.18
CA SER A 3 41.33 -29.36 -7.57
C SER A 3 39.89 -28.86 -7.65
N THR A 4 39.65 -27.84 -8.46
CA THR A 4 38.30 -27.34 -8.78
C THR A 4 38.15 -27.23 -10.30
N GLY A 5 37.26 -28.04 -10.86
CA GLY A 5 37.16 -28.21 -12.32
C GLY A 5 38.52 -28.60 -12.92
N ASP A 6 39.00 -27.80 -13.88
CA ASP A 6 40.29 -27.99 -14.56
C ASP A 6 41.47 -27.29 -13.87
N TYR A 7 41.24 -26.63 -12.72
CA TYR A 7 42.26 -25.81 -12.05
C TYR A 7 42.76 -26.46 -10.76
N THR A 8 44.06 -26.29 -10.49
CA THR A 8 44.64 -26.62 -9.19
C THR A 8 44.82 -25.35 -8.37
N VAL A 9 44.27 -25.33 -7.16
CA VAL A 9 44.40 -24.21 -6.22
C VAL A 9 45.36 -24.59 -5.09
N VAL A 10 46.30 -23.70 -4.82
CA VAL A 10 47.31 -23.82 -3.78
C VAL A 10 47.09 -22.73 -2.74
N PHE A 11 47.10 -23.13 -1.47
CA PHE A 11 47.01 -22.25 -0.31
C PHE A 11 48.39 -22.12 0.31
N ILE A 12 48.85 -20.89 0.51
CA ILE A 12 50.20 -20.60 1.03
C ILE A 12 50.03 -19.72 2.26
N GLY A 13 50.34 -20.27 3.43
CA GLY A 13 50.43 -19.51 4.67
C GLY A 13 51.74 -18.72 4.70
N THR A 14 51.70 -17.49 5.21
CA THR A 14 52.87 -16.62 5.32
C THR A 14 53.28 -16.35 6.77
N GLU A 15 54.52 -15.93 6.96
CA GLU A 15 55.08 -15.62 8.28
C GLU A 15 54.43 -14.39 8.93
N ASN A 16 53.92 -13.45 8.14
CA ASN A 16 53.21 -12.26 8.60
C ASN A 16 51.70 -12.48 8.83
N GLY A 17 51.21 -13.71 8.71
CA GLY A 17 49.84 -14.07 9.08
C GLY A 17 48.80 -13.90 7.99
N HIS A 18 49.21 -14.01 6.75
CA HIS A 18 48.34 -14.02 5.58
C HIS A 18 48.22 -15.42 5.00
N LEU A 19 47.11 -15.65 4.29
CA LEU A 19 46.92 -16.80 3.43
C LEU A 19 46.77 -16.31 2.00
N LYS A 20 47.73 -16.70 1.15
CA LYS A 20 47.68 -16.45 -0.29
C LYS A 20 46.99 -17.61 -0.99
N LYS A 21 46.01 -17.31 -1.83
CA LYS A 21 45.36 -18.28 -2.71
C LYS A 21 45.90 -18.13 -4.13
N VAL A 22 46.47 -19.21 -4.65
CA VAL A 22 47.17 -19.22 -5.94
C VAL A 22 46.52 -20.27 -6.84
N VAL A 23 46.15 -19.88 -8.05
CA VAL A 23 45.70 -20.81 -9.09
C VAL A 23 46.88 -21.19 -9.97
N VAL A 24 47.13 -22.49 -10.10
CA VAL A 24 48.14 -23.06 -11.00
C VAL A 24 47.44 -23.38 -12.32
N LYS A 25 47.82 -22.66 -13.37
CA LYS A 25 47.20 -22.76 -14.70
C LYS A 25 47.88 -23.82 -15.57
N ASN A 26 49.21 -23.89 -15.50
CA ASN A 26 50.01 -24.91 -16.18
C ASN A 26 51.36 -25.09 -15.47
N SER A 27 52.22 -25.97 -15.99
CA SER A 27 53.53 -26.30 -15.40
C SER A 27 54.48 -25.11 -15.22
N SER A 28 54.23 -23.99 -15.90
CA SER A 28 55.08 -22.79 -15.89
C SER A 28 54.35 -21.52 -15.46
N ASN A 29 53.05 -21.59 -15.16
CA ASN A 29 52.21 -20.41 -14.93
C ASN A 29 51.30 -20.61 -13.72
N ALA A 30 51.44 -19.73 -12.74
CA ALA A 30 50.59 -19.65 -11.56
C ALA A 30 50.34 -18.17 -11.22
N SER A 31 49.14 -17.87 -10.74
CA SER A 31 48.74 -16.51 -10.39
C SER A 31 48.06 -16.48 -9.03
N GLU A 32 48.53 -15.60 -8.15
CA GLU A 32 47.81 -15.21 -6.93
C GLU A 32 46.53 -14.47 -7.32
N TYR A 33 45.39 -14.90 -6.77
CA TYR A 33 44.10 -14.26 -7.03
C TYR A 33 43.47 -13.64 -5.78
N GLU A 34 43.92 -14.04 -4.59
CA GLU A 34 43.43 -13.51 -3.32
C GLU A 34 44.52 -13.59 -2.24
N ASP A 35 44.57 -12.56 -1.37
CA ASP A 35 45.40 -12.49 -0.18
C ASP A 35 44.49 -12.18 1.02
N VAL A 36 44.42 -13.12 1.97
CA VAL A 36 43.51 -13.06 3.12
C VAL A 36 44.32 -12.89 4.39
N THR A 37 44.08 -11.81 5.13
CA THR A 37 44.66 -11.63 6.48
C THR A 37 44.00 -12.60 7.46
N ILE A 38 44.79 -13.52 8.01
CA ILE A 38 44.34 -14.49 9.02
C ILE A 38 44.61 -13.95 10.41
N ASP A 39 45.86 -13.56 10.66
CA ASP A 39 46.32 -13.05 11.96
C ASP A 39 47.56 -12.18 11.82
N GLU A 40 47.36 -10.88 11.60
CA GLU A 40 48.41 -9.91 11.33
C GLU A 40 49.61 -10.06 12.30
N GLY A 41 50.79 -10.34 11.73
CA GLY A 41 52.04 -10.49 12.48
C GLY A 41 52.25 -11.83 13.19
N ALA A 42 51.35 -12.81 13.01
CA ALA A 42 51.50 -14.18 13.54
C ALA A 42 51.61 -15.19 12.42
N THR A 43 52.65 -16.03 12.44
CA THR A 43 52.91 -17.01 11.37
C THR A 43 51.78 -18.03 11.23
N VAL A 44 51.35 -18.26 9.98
CA VAL A 44 50.43 -19.33 9.64
C VAL A 44 51.13 -20.67 9.76
N ILE A 45 50.55 -21.59 10.54
CA ILE A 45 51.06 -22.95 10.74
C ILE A 45 50.88 -23.76 9.45
N ALA A 46 51.88 -24.57 9.11
CA ALA A 46 51.92 -25.35 7.86
C ALA A 46 50.78 -26.38 7.74
N ASP A 47 50.24 -26.85 8.86
CA ASP A 47 49.15 -27.83 8.94
C ASP A 47 47.79 -27.17 8.61
N LEU A 48 47.58 -26.92 7.32
CA LEU A 48 46.31 -26.47 6.76
C LEU A 48 45.42 -27.68 6.45
N HIS A 49 44.19 -27.68 6.94
CA HIS A 49 43.25 -28.79 6.75
C HIS A 49 41.96 -28.33 6.10
N MET A 50 41.48 -29.10 5.12
CA MET A 50 40.12 -28.94 4.61
C MET A 50 39.15 -29.86 5.37
N ASP A 51 37.86 -29.50 5.36
CA ASP A 51 36.82 -30.42 5.82
C ASP A 51 36.59 -31.58 4.83
N LEU A 52 35.77 -32.55 5.24
CA LEU A 52 35.50 -33.77 4.47
C LEU A 52 34.90 -33.52 3.09
N ASN A 53 34.21 -32.38 2.92
CA ASN A 53 33.54 -32.01 1.67
C ASN A 53 34.40 -31.07 0.81
N GLU A 54 35.60 -30.69 1.27
CA GLU A 54 36.46 -29.69 0.64
C GLU A 54 35.78 -28.31 0.42
N GLU A 55 34.82 -27.96 1.29
CA GLU A 55 34.09 -26.69 1.24
C GLU A 55 34.71 -25.61 2.15
N HIS A 56 35.47 -26.04 3.17
CA HIS A 56 36.05 -25.14 4.16
C HIS A 56 37.52 -25.44 4.42
N LEU A 57 38.32 -24.38 4.50
CA LEU A 57 39.73 -24.46 4.89
C LEU A 57 39.91 -23.96 6.33
N TYR A 58 40.51 -24.80 7.17
CA TYR A 58 40.94 -24.45 8.53
C TYR A 58 42.40 -24.02 8.49
N VAL A 59 42.63 -22.78 8.90
CA VAL A 59 43.94 -22.13 8.94
C VAL A 59 44.24 -21.78 10.38
N MET A 60 45.44 -22.12 10.85
CA MET A 60 45.82 -21.95 12.25
C MET A 60 47.01 -21.02 12.38
N THR A 61 46.99 -20.22 13.43
CA THR A 61 48.17 -19.51 13.96
C THR A 61 48.39 -19.98 15.40
N GLU A 62 49.45 -19.49 16.05
CA GLU A 62 49.68 -19.74 17.48
C GLU A 62 48.52 -19.26 18.38
N ARG A 63 47.66 -18.34 17.89
CA ARG A 63 46.63 -17.66 18.70
C ARG A 63 45.21 -18.06 18.37
N ARG A 64 44.93 -18.50 17.15
CA ARG A 64 43.57 -18.77 16.68
C ARG A 64 43.50 -19.78 15.56
N ILE A 65 42.29 -20.30 15.39
CA ILE A 65 41.89 -21.13 14.25
C ILE A 65 40.83 -20.34 13.47
N SER A 66 41.07 -20.14 12.18
CA SER A 66 40.18 -19.45 11.26
C SER A 66 39.59 -20.45 10.27
N LYS A 67 38.26 -20.47 10.16
CA LYS A 67 37.52 -21.26 9.17
C LYS A 67 37.17 -20.36 7.99
N LEU A 68 37.74 -20.65 6.82
CA LEU A 68 37.47 -19.90 5.58
C LEU A 68 36.40 -20.63 4.76
N LEU A 69 35.39 -19.88 4.32
CA LEU A 69 34.33 -20.34 3.42
C LEU A 69 34.53 -19.72 2.03
N GLN A 70 34.22 -20.50 1.00
CA GLN A 70 34.19 -20.02 -0.38
C GLN A 70 32.79 -19.46 -0.71
N GLU A 71 32.63 -18.13 -0.59
CA GLU A 71 31.34 -17.45 -0.78
C GLU A 71 31.24 -16.79 -2.16
N CYS A 72 30.85 -17.53 -3.20
CA CYS A 72 30.71 -16.93 -4.53
C CYS A 72 29.63 -15.83 -4.61
N GLU A 73 28.62 -15.87 -3.75
CA GLU A 73 27.50 -14.92 -3.76
C GLU A 73 27.90 -13.46 -3.46
N VAL A 74 29.11 -13.23 -2.95
CA VAL A 74 29.66 -11.89 -2.70
C VAL A 74 29.88 -11.14 -4.01
N PHE A 75 30.24 -11.84 -5.09
CA PHE A 75 30.50 -11.23 -6.39
C PHE A 75 29.18 -10.91 -7.11
N LYS A 76 29.00 -9.64 -7.47
CA LYS A 76 27.76 -9.16 -8.11
C LYS A 76 27.85 -9.03 -9.62
N THR A 77 29.05 -9.17 -10.18
CA THR A 77 29.29 -9.07 -11.62
C THR A 77 29.98 -10.32 -12.16
N CYS A 78 29.71 -10.67 -13.42
CA CYS A 78 30.36 -11.80 -14.10
C CYS A 78 31.89 -11.67 -14.11
N MET A 79 32.41 -10.45 -14.30
CA MET A 79 33.85 -10.20 -14.36
C MET A 79 34.55 -10.41 -13.01
N GLU A 80 33.90 -10.02 -11.90
CA GLU A 80 34.43 -10.28 -10.56
C GLU A 80 34.33 -11.75 -10.20
N CYS A 81 33.20 -12.39 -10.53
CA CYS A 81 32.92 -13.79 -10.23
C CYS A 81 33.98 -14.75 -10.80
N ARG A 82 34.51 -14.44 -11.99
CA ARG A 82 35.50 -15.26 -12.69
C ARG A 82 36.93 -15.13 -12.17
N ARG A 83 37.18 -14.30 -11.16
CA ARG A 83 38.53 -14.19 -10.55
C ARG A 83 38.84 -15.34 -9.62
N ASP A 84 37.80 -16.02 -9.12
CA ASP A 84 37.93 -17.12 -8.20
C ASP A 84 37.70 -18.47 -8.92
N PRO A 85 38.66 -19.42 -8.88
CA PRO A 85 38.54 -20.73 -9.55
C PRO A 85 37.40 -21.62 -9.06
N TYR A 86 36.86 -21.38 -7.86
CA TYR A 86 35.70 -22.12 -7.34
C TYR A 86 34.37 -21.52 -7.80
N CYS A 87 34.39 -20.27 -8.24
CA CYS A 87 33.20 -19.52 -8.60
C CYS A 87 33.00 -19.44 -10.11
N GLY A 88 31.73 -19.35 -10.51
CA GLY A 88 31.36 -19.09 -11.88
C GLY A 88 30.02 -18.41 -11.98
N TRP A 89 29.85 -17.68 -13.07
CA TRP A 89 28.64 -16.92 -13.32
C TRP A 89 27.56 -17.85 -13.88
N CYS A 90 26.51 -18.09 -13.09
CA CYS A 90 25.34 -18.86 -13.54
C CYS A 90 24.46 -17.93 -14.40
N THR A 91 24.64 -17.98 -15.71
CA THR A 91 24.07 -17.02 -16.68
C THR A 91 22.54 -16.95 -16.62
N LEU A 92 21.89 -18.08 -16.32
CA LEU A 92 20.43 -18.17 -16.18
C LEU A 92 19.87 -17.51 -14.91
N GLU A 93 20.66 -17.51 -13.84
CA GLU A 93 20.23 -17.03 -12.53
C GLU A 93 20.75 -15.61 -12.24
N ASP A 94 21.66 -15.10 -13.08
CA ASP A 94 22.32 -13.80 -12.95
C ASP A 94 23.00 -13.64 -11.59
N LYS A 95 23.68 -14.70 -11.17
CA LYS A 95 24.33 -14.82 -9.87
C LYS A 95 25.64 -15.55 -10.00
N CYS A 96 26.60 -15.15 -9.17
CA CYS A 96 27.83 -15.89 -8.98
C CYS A 96 27.59 -17.06 -8.01
N THR A 97 27.87 -18.28 -8.44
CA THR A 97 27.61 -19.49 -7.66
C THR A 97 28.71 -20.53 -7.85
N ASN A 98 28.78 -21.50 -6.93
CA ASN A 98 29.52 -22.73 -7.14
C ASN A 98 28.87 -23.57 -8.25
N LEU A 99 29.68 -24.38 -8.95
CA LEU A 99 29.20 -25.24 -10.04
C LEU A 99 28.05 -26.16 -9.62
N SER A 100 28.10 -26.71 -8.41
CA SER A 100 27.08 -27.62 -7.85
C SER A 100 25.71 -26.97 -7.64
N ILE A 101 25.68 -25.64 -7.44
CA ILE A 101 24.46 -24.89 -7.13
C ILE A 101 23.73 -24.46 -8.41
N CYS A 102 24.46 -24.21 -9.50
CA CYS A 102 23.86 -23.77 -10.76
C CYS A 102 23.02 -24.91 -11.37
N ARG A 103 21.69 -24.82 -11.21
CA ARG A 103 20.70 -25.92 -11.38
C ARG A 103 20.68 -26.59 -12.76
N LYS A 104 21.30 -25.98 -13.78
CA LYS A 104 21.34 -26.45 -15.17
C LYS A 104 22.75 -26.67 -15.74
N ALA A 105 23.81 -26.44 -14.95
CA ALA A 105 25.18 -26.64 -15.42
C ALA A 105 25.52 -28.12 -15.72
N THR A 106 24.70 -29.06 -15.24
CA THR A 106 24.83 -30.51 -15.48
C THR A 106 24.35 -30.98 -16.85
N ILE A 107 23.65 -30.15 -17.62
CA ILE A 107 23.18 -30.51 -18.98
C ILE A 107 24.13 -29.91 -20.01
N ARG A 108 25.24 -30.60 -20.35
CA ARG A 108 26.07 -30.47 -21.59
C ARG A 108 26.25 -29.09 -22.25
N ASP A 109 26.05 -28.00 -21.54
CA ASP A 109 25.91 -26.65 -22.07
C ASP A 109 26.94 -25.79 -21.35
N HIS A 110 28.16 -25.79 -21.91
CA HIS A 110 29.34 -25.05 -21.43
C HIS A 110 29.09 -23.54 -21.26
N PHE A 111 27.94 -23.02 -21.73
CA PHE A 111 27.56 -21.62 -21.69
C PHE A 111 26.67 -21.25 -20.48
N SER A 112 26.22 -22.23 -19.68
CA SER A 112 25.34 -21.99 -18.53
C SER A 112 26.08 -21.59 -17.24
N TRP A 113 27.36 -21.92 -17.10
CA TRP A 113 28.21 -21.56 -15.96
C TRP A 113 29.61 -21.14 -16.43
N VAL A 114 29.91 -19.83 -16.34
CA VAL A 114 31.12 -19.22 -16.90
C VAL A 114 32.20 -19.10 -15.83
N SER A 115 33.34 -19.77 -16.02
CA SER A 115 34.44 -19.88 -15.06
C SER A 115 35.68 -19.07 -15.47
N LEU A 116 36.81 -19.24 -14.76
CA LEU A 116 38.05 -18.47 -14.93
C LEU A 116 38.45 -18.28 -16.42
N GLU A 117 38.55 -19.37 -17.19
CA GLU A 117 38.92 -19.34 -18.62
C GLU A 117 37.83 -19.90 -19.54
N GLY A 118 36.70 -20.38 -18.99
CA GLY A 118 35.57 -20.92 -19.74
C GLY A 118 34.54 -19.84 -20.09
N GLY A 119 34.43 -19.48 -21.37
CA GLY A 119 33.38 -18.60 -21.89
C GLY A 119 33.69 -17.10 -21.78
N SER A 120 33.01 -16.31 -22.61
CA SER A 120 33.02 -14.85 -22.50
C SER A 120 31.84 -14.42 -21.62
N CYS A 121 32.03 -13.41 -20.77
CA CYS A 121 30.93 -12.75 -20.06
C CYS A 121 30.10 -12.00 -21.12
N ASN A 122 29.31 -12.73 -21.90
CA ASN A 122 28.52 -12.21 -23.01
C ASN A 122 27.35 -11.41 -22.46
N GLY A 123 27.66 -10.21 -22.00
CA GLY A 123 26.71 -9.22 -21.54
C GLY A 123 26.19 -8.39 -22.70
N ILE A 124 25.01 -7.83 -22.51
CA ILE A 124 24.54 -6.72 -23.32
C ILE A 124 25.46 -5.53 -23.03
N THR A 125 26.17 -5.01 -24.04
CA THR A 125 27.12 -3.88 -23.87
C THR A 125 26.43 -2.54 -23.96
N SER A 126 25.39 -2.44 -24.79
CA SER A 126 24.60 -1.22 -24.90
C SER A 126 23.18 -1.54 -25.35
N VAL A 127 22.24 -0.73 -24.85
CA VAL A 127 20.87 -0.70 -25.32
C VAL A 127 20.61 0.72 -25.79
N THR A 128 20.41 0.88 -27.10
CA THR A 128 20.12 2.20 -27.69
C THR A 128 18.71 2.20 -28.27
N PRO A 129 17.84 3.14 -27.86
CA PRO A 129 16.51 3.25 -28.43
C PRO A 129 16.57 3.87 -29.84
N ASP A 130 15.95 3.22 -30.81
CA ASP A 130 15.59 3.82 -32.10
C ASP A 130 14.14 4.32 -32.03
N ASN A 131 14.02 5.58 -31.59
CA ASN A 131 12.74 6.26 -31.41
C ASN A 131 11.92 6.36 -32.71
N THR A 132 12.56 6.28 -33.88
CA THR A 132 11.86 6.38 -35.17
C THR A 132 11.15 5.09 -35.57
N LYS A 133 11.66 3.94 -35.11
CA LYS A 133 11.13 2.62 -35.46
C LYS A 133 10.46 1.88 -34.31
N LYS A 134 10.43 2.45 -33.11
CA LYS A 134 9.99 1.78 -31.87
C LYS A 134 10.73 0.45 -31.65
N LEU A 135 12.05 0.47 -31.84
CA LEU A 135 12.93 -0.68 -31.64
C LEU A 135 14.06 -0.32 -30.68
N PHE A 136 14.54 -1.29 -29.90
CA PHE A 136 15.84 -1.21 -29.24
C PHE A 136 16.89 -1.89 -30.10
N LEU A 137 18.00 -1.20 -30.29
CA LEU A 137 19.22 -1.75 -30.85
C LEU A 137 20.12 -2.17 -29.68
N ILE A 138 20.25 -3.47 -29.50
CA ILE A 138 21.01 -4.09 -28.42
C ILE A 138 22.32 -4.59 -29.00
N THR A 139 23.44 -4.08 -28.49
CA THR A 139 24.76 -4.58 -28.85
C THR A 139 25.18 -5.62 -27.82
N VAL A 140 25.69 -6.76 -28.28
CA VAL A 140 26.21 -7.84 -27.41
C VAL A 140 27.71 -7.96 -27.63
N GLU A 141 28.46 -8.19 -26.56
CA GLU A 141 29.90 -8.39 -26.66
C GLU A 141 30.20 -9.73 -27.34
N THR A 142 30.98 -9.67 -28.43
CA THR A 142 31.55 -10.78 -29.21
C THR A 142 30.79 -12.10 -29.17
N ILE A 143 29.76 -12.20 -29.99
CA ILE A 143 29.28 -13.51 -30.41
C ILE A 143 29.98 -13.83 -31.74
N SER A 144 30.80 -14.87 -31.74
CA SER A 144 31.33 -15.48 -32.96
C SER A 144 30.15 -15.74 -33.92
N GLU A 145 30.20 -15.13 -35.11
CA GLU A 145 29.28 -15.29 -36.25
C GLU A 145 27.90 -15.90 -35.94
N ILE A 146 27.00 -15.11 -35.37
CA ILE A 146 25.60 -15.51 -35.22
C ILE A 146 24.98 -15.68 -36.63
N PRO A 147 24.36 -16.82 -36.96
CA PRO A 147 23.70 -17.02 -38.25
C PRO A 147 22.62 -15.96 -38.49
N LEU A 148 22.55 -15.44 -39.72
CA LEU A 148 21.61 -14.38 -40.16
C LEU A 148 20.12 -14.67 -39.87
N ASN A 149 19.76 -15.94 -39.66
CA ASN A 149 18.39 -16.38 -39.36
C ASN A 149 18.16 -16.75 -37.88
N THR A 150 18.96 -16.20 -36.97
CA THR A 150 18.80 -16.47 -35.54
C THR A 150 17.77 -15.51 -34.92
N TYR A 151 16.76 -16.09 -34.27
CA TYR A 151 15.74 -15.35 -33.53
C TYR A 151 16.02 -15.36 -32.03
N PHE A 152 15.78 -14.22 -31.40
CA PHE A 152 15.92 -14.02 -29.96
C PHE A 152 14.56 -13.65 -29.35
N PHE A 153 14.40 -13.96 -28.07
CA PHE A 153 13.38 -13.42 -27.20
C PHE A 153 14.01 -12.34 -26.31
N CYS A 154 13.44 -11.15 -26.37
CA CYS A 154 13.80 -9.99 -25.58
C CYS A 154 12.81 -9.92 -24.41
N ILE A 155 13.28 -10.35 -23.25
CA ILE A 155 12.47 -10.49 -22.05
C ILE A 155 12.76 -9.30 -21.14
N PHE A 156 11.77 -8.43 -20.99
CA PHE A 156 11.78 -7.28 -20.10
C PHE A 156 11.08 -7.67 -18.80
N THR A 157 11.85 -7.70 -17.70
CA THR A 157 11.33 -8.00 -16.37
C THR A 157 11.15 -6.69 -15.60
N PHE A 158 9.90 -6.27 -15.43
CA PHE A 158 9.50 -5.14 -14.59
C PHE A 158 9.16 -5.64 -13.17
N PRO A 159 8.99 -4.74 -12.18
CA PRO A 159 8.61 -5.16 -10.82
C PRO A 159 7.29 -5.95 -10.73
N ASN A 160 6.33 -5.66 -11.62
CA ASN A 160 4.97 -6.22 -11.57
C ASN A 160 4.59 -7.05 -12.81
N GLU A 161 5.43 -7.09 -13.85
CA GLU A 161 5.09 -7.70 -15.14
C GLU A 161 6.35 -8.21 -15.86
N ILE A 162 6.20 -9.25 -16.67
CA ILE A 162 7.25 -9.76 -17.57
C ILE A 162 6.73 -9.70 -18.99
N VAL A 163 7.42 -8.97 -19.86
CA VAL A 163 7.07 -8.80 -21.27
C VAL A 163 8.12 -9.50 -22.12
N SER A 164 7.69 -10.46 -22.95
CA SER A 164 8.58 -11.19 -23.87
C SER A 164 8.26 -10.82 -25.31
N LEU A 165 9.23 -10.22 -26.01
CA LEU A 165 9.10 -9.79 -27.40
C LEU A 165 10.08 -10.54 -28.29
N LEU A 166 9.80 -10.58 -29.59
CA LEU A 166 10.72 -11.17 -30.56
C LEU A 166 11.79 -10.15 -30.96
N GLY A 167 13.01 -10.65 -31.13
CA GLY A 167 14.14 -9.92 -31.67
C GLY A 167 14.85 -10.71 -32.78
N SER A 168 15.56 -9.99 -33.63
CA SER A 168 16.30 -10.53 -34.76
C SER A 168 17.68 -9.90 -34.84
N ILE A 169 18.63 -10.61 -35.43
CA ILE A 169 19.94 -10.04 -35.71
C ILE A 169 19.86 -9.03 -36.87
N LYS A 170 20.62 -7.95 -36.76
CA LYS A 170 20.83 -7.00 -37.84
C LYS A 170 22.00 -7.50 -38.70
N ASN A 171 21.73 -7.77 -39.98
CA ASN A 171 22.63 -8.39 -40.96
C ASN A 171 24.14 -8.14 -40.69
N GLY A 172 24.87 -9.21 -40.35
CA GLY A 172 26.34 -9.20 -40.28
C GLY A 172 26.96 -8.43 -39.10
N THR A 173 26.20 -8.12 -38.05
CA THR A 173 26.71 -7.36 -36.88
C THR A 173 26.30 -8.01 -35.55
N ASN A 174 27.01 -7.70 -34.47
CA ASN A 174 26.69 -8.13 -33.09
C ASN A 174 25.51 -7.34 -32.49
N GLN A 175 24.58 -6.88 -33.34
CA GLN A 175 23.44 -6.05 -32.96
C GLN A 175 22.14 -6.83 -33.13
N ILE A 176 21.37 -6.90 -32.06
CA ILE A 176 20.03 -7.49 -32.02
C ILE A 176 19.02 -6.36 -31.97
N THR A 177 18.04 -6.39 -32.86
CA THR A 177 16.89 -5.47 -32.83
C THR A 177 15.73 -6.13 -32.10
N CYS A 178 15.25 -5.49 -31.04
CA CYS A 178 14.09 -5.91 -30.25
C CYS A 178 12.97 -4.88 -30.35
N GLN A 179 11.72 -5.34 -30.29
CA GLN A 179 10.58 -4.44 -30.16
C GLN A 179 10.57 -3.73 -28.79
N VAL A 180 10.10 -2.49 -28.76
CA VAL A 180 9.88 -1.73 -27.52
C VAL A 180 8.56 -2.18 -26.89
N PRO A 181 8.52 -2.51 -25.58
CA PRO A 181 7.27 -2.76 -24.85
C PRO A 181 6.29 -1.59 -24.95
N ASP A 182 4.99 -1.92 -24.93
CA ASP A 182 3.91 -0.94 -25.03
C ASP A 182 3.81 -0.07 -23.77
N GLU A 183 4.27 1.19 -23.84
CA GLU A 183 4.35 2.11 -22.70
C GLU A 183 2.98 2.37 -22.03
N GLU A 184 1.86 2.22 -22.78
CA GLU A 184 0.50 2.42 -22.25
C GLU A 184 0.06 1.29 -21.31
N LYS A 185 0.65 0.11 -21.42
CA LYS A 185 0.36 -1.06 -20.58
C LYS A 185 1.26 -1.12 -19.34
N LEU A 186 2.38 -0.42 -19.36
CA LEU A 186 3.32 -0.38 -18.25
C LEU A 186 2.79 0.55 -17.14
N LEU A 187 2.57 -0.03 -15.96
CA LEU A 187 2.11 0.70 -14.78
C LEU A 187 3.28 1.05 -13.86
N CYS A 188 3.48 2.34 -13.55
CA CYS A 188 4.48 2.73 -12.54
C CYS A 188 3.93 2.56 -11.12
N THR A 189 4.82 2.30 -10.16
CA THR A 189 4.49 2.40 -8.73
C THR A 189 4.11 3.85 -8.37
N SER A 190 3.27 4.00 -7.34
CA SER A 190 2.69 5.29 -6.93
C SER A 190 3.78 6.36 -6.72
N GLY A 191 3.72 7.44 -7.51
CA GLY A 191 4.63 8.58 -7.44
C GLY A 191 5.81 8.56 -8.41
N GLN A 192 5.99 7.51 -9.22
CA GLN A 192 7.03 7.46 -10.26
C GLN A 192 6.43 7.62 -11.67
N ASN A 193 7.14 8.30 -12.57
CA ASN A 193 6.81 8.42 -14.01
C ASN A 193 7.73 7.57 -14.91
N LYS A 194 8.70 6.88 -14.30
CA LYS A 194 9.65 6.01 -14.96
C LYS A 194 9.72 4.69 -14.22
N THR A 195 9.84 3.59 -14.95
CA THR A 195 10.07 2.24 -14.41
C THR A 195 11.33 1.67 -15.03
N THR A 196 12.02 0.82 -14.30
CA THR A 196 13.26 0.17 -14.76
C THR A 196 12.97 -1.29 -15.00
N ALA A 197 13.28 -1.79 -16.20
CA ALA A 197 13.19 -3.20 -16.53
C ALA A 197 14.58 -3.83 -16.59
N LYS A 198 14.69 -5.07 -16.13
CA LYS A 198 15.84 -5.93 -16.41
C LYS A 198 15.63 -6.60 -17.77
N LEU A 199 16.49 -6.28 -18.74
CA LEU A 199 16.46 -6.89 -20.07
C LEU A 199 17.30 -8.17 -20.11
N THR A 200 16.68 -9.24 -20.62
CA THR A 200 17.31 -10.55 -20.84
C THR A 200 17.11 -10.97 -22.29
N LEU A 201 18.17 -11.43 -22.94
CA LEU A 201 18.10 -12.01 -24.28
C LEU A 201 18.16 -13.54 -24.19
N ARG A 202 17.27 -14.21 -24.90
CA ARG A 202 17.24 -15.68 -25.00
C ARG A 202 17.16 -16.13 -26.45
N LYS A 203 18.09 -16.97 -26.92
CA LYS A 203 18.00 -17.58 -28.26
C LYS A 203 16.85 -18.58 -28.33
N ARG A 204 16.19 -18.72 -29.50
CA ARG A 204 15.01 -19.60 -29.66
C ARG A 204 15.34 -21.09 -29.46
N ASP A 205 16.49 -21.53 -29.97
CA ASP A 205 16.83 -22.96 -30.13
C ASP A 205 18.00 -23.45 -29.23
N GLU A 206 18.54 -22.59 -28.37
CA GLU A 206 19.59 -22.93 -27.40
C GLU A 206 19.35 -22.17 -26.08
N SER A 207 19.86 -22.71 -24.97
CA SER A 207 19.91 -22.08 -23.64
C SER A 207 20.93 -20.91 -23.54
N PHE A 208 21.16 -20.20 -24.64
CA PHE A 208 21.93 -18.96 -24.62
C PHE A 208 21.08 -17.87 -23.94
N LEU A 209 21.47 -17.48 -22.71
CA LEU A 209 20.94 -16.33 -21.99
C LEU A 209 22.04 -15.30 -21.73
N SER A 210 21.82 -14.08 -22.21
CA SER A 210 22.60 -12.90 -21.83
C SER A 210 21.74 -12.00 -20.94
N THR A 211 22.17 -11.82 -19.69
CA THR A 211 21.69 -10.86 -18.69
C THR A 211 22.85 -9.89 -18.38
N ALA A 212 22.69 -8.62 -17.98
CA ALA A 212 21.55 -7.80 -17.63
C ALA A 212 21.92 -6.34 -17.92
N THR A 213 21.04 -5.59 -18.59
CA THR A 213 21.09 -4.12 -18.56
C THR A 213 19.77 -3.61 -18.00
N SER A 214 19.84 -2.69 -17.05
CA SER A 214 18.69 -1.93 -16.58
C SER A 214 18.32 -0.90 -17.63
N VAL A 215 17.17 -1.10 -18.29
CA VAL A 215 16.64 -0.16 -19.28
C VAL A 215 15.49 0.62 -18.63
N GLN A 216 15.54 1.94 -18.72
CA GLN A 216 14.52 2.81 -18.14
C GLN A 216 13.43 3.10 -19.18
N PHE A 217 12.18 2.98 -18.75
CA PHE A 217 10.99 3.21 -19.55
C PHE A 217 10.17 4.33 -18.93
N ASN A 218 9.52 5.14 -19.77
CA ASN A 218 8.43 5.99 -19.32
C ASN A 218 7.18 5.13 -19.17
N CYS A 219 6.42 5.33 -18.10
CA CYS A 219 5.20 4.57 -17.84
C CYS A 219 4.09 5.51 -17.35
N LYS A 220 2.85 5.03 -17.43
CA LYS A 220 1.71 5.76 -16.87
C LYS A 220 1.75 5.63 -15.35
N ALA A 221 1.93 6.76 -14.66
CA ALA A 221 1.90 6.78 -13.20
C ALA A 221 0.54 6.30 -12.70
N ILE A 222 0.53 5.28 -11.82
CA ILE A 222 -0.65 4.97 -11.03
C ILE A 222 -0.81 6.14 -10.06
N ILE A 223 -1.77 7.03 -10.33
CA ILE A 223 -2.30 7.91 -9.30
C ILE A 223 -3.11 6.97 -8.38
N PRO A 224 -2.73 6.77 -7.11
CA PRO A 224 -3.50 5.91 -6.22
C PRO A 224 -4.85 6.58 -5.97
N THR A 225 -5.87 6.19 -6.72
CA THR A 225 -7.24 6.48 -6.38
C THR A 225 -7.55 5.64 -5.15
N ILE A 226 -7.63 6.26 -3.98
CA ILE A 226 -8.20 5.63 -2.79
C ILE A 226 -9.65 5.30 -3.15
N ILE A 227 -9.93 4.03 -3.46
CA ILE A 227 -11.30 3.55 -3.66
C ILE A 227 -11.91 3.41 -2.28
N VAL A 228 -12.56 4.46 -1.79
CA VAL A 228 -13.40 4.38 -0.59
C VAL A 228 -14.68 3.63 -0.96
N ILE A 229 -14.78 2.38 -0.55
CA ILE A 229 -16.03 1.61 -0.58
C ILE A 229 -16.85 2.07 0.63
N VAL A 230 -17.95 2.78 0.37
CA VAL A 230 -18.86 3.26 1.42
C VAL A 230 -20.01 2.26 1.56
N ASP A 231 -20.09 1.58 2.70
CA ASP A 231 -21.24 0.72 3.04
C ASP A 231 -22.39 1.59 3.59
N CYS A 232 -23.26 2.05 2.69
CA CYS A 232 -24.40 2.90 3.03
C CYS A 232 -25.38 2.22 4.01
N LYS A 233 -25.46 0.88 4.05
CA LYS A 233 -26.42 0.16 4.90
C LYS A 233 -26.11 0.26 6.40
N SER A 234 -24.89 0.63 6.74
CA SER A 234 -24.46 0.81 8.13
C SER A 234 -25.07 2.05 8.79
N TYR A 235 -25.56 3.02 8.01
CA TYR A 235 -26.13 4.26 8.53
C TYR A 235 -27.59 4.12 8.94
N GLN A 236 -27.90 4.51 10.18
CA GLN A 236 -29.23 4.35 10.79
C GLN A 236 -30.06 5.64 10.82
N ASN A 237 -29.50 6.78 10.42
CA ASN A 237 -30.23 8.04 10.34
C ASN A 237 -29.94 8.83 9.06
N CYS A 238 -30.91 9.66 8.67
CA CYS A 238 -30.89 10.44 7.43
C CYS A 238 -29.64 11.30 7.30
N THR A 239 -29.22 11.98 8.37
CA THR A 239 -28.03 12.84 8.34
C THR A 239 -26.76 12.06 8.14
N GLN A 240 -26.51 10.97 8.88
CA GLN A 240 -25.31 10.14 8.68
C GLN A 240 -25.25 9.56 7.26
N CYS A 241 -26.42 9.16 6.73
CA CYS A 241 -26.53 8.66 5.38
C CYS A 241 -26.15 9.71 4.32
N THR A 242 -26.57 10.96 4.51
CA THR A 242 -26.43 12.04 3.51
C THR A 242 -25.20 12.94 3.72
N SER A 243 -24.64 12.97 4.94
CA SER A 243 -23.46 13.77 5.28
C SER A 243 -22.14 13.00 5.11
N SER A 244 -22.19 11.68 4.91
CA SER A 244 -21.00 10.85 4.72
C SER A 244 -20.46 10.91 3.28
N ALA A 245 -19.17 10.62 3.14
CA ALA A 245 -18.31 11.04 2.04
C ALA A 245 -18.86 10.78 0.61
N GLY A 246 -19.43 11.85 0.03
CA GLY A 246 -19.37 12.10 -1.41
C GLY A 246 -20.57 11.64 -2.24
N SER A 247 -21.80 11.99 -1.83
CA SER A 247 -22.99 11.87 -2.70
C SER A 247 -23.23 10.46 -3.29
N LYS A 248 -22.76 9.41 -2.60
CA LYS A 248 -22.91 8.00 -3.02
C LYS A 248 -24.03 7.26 -2.29
N CYS A 249 -24.58 7.83 -1.22
CA CYS A 249 -25.68 7.26 -0.44
C CYS A 249 -26.90 8.19 -0.45
N SER A 250 -28.10 7.61 -0.44
CA SER A 250 -29.37 8.32 -0.28
C SER A 250 -30.25 7.65 0.78
N TRP A 251 -30.99 8.48 1.50
CA TRP A 251 -31.94 8.06 2.51
C TRP A 251 -33.33 7.87 1.92
N TYR A 252 -33.91 6.68 2.03
CA TYR A 252 -35.25 6.36 1.56
C TYR A 252 -36.26 6.62 2.68
N HIS A 253 -37.03 7.70 2.56
CA HIS A 253 -37.83 8.23 3.65
C HIS A 253 -39.09 7.40 3.98
N SER A 254 -39.66 6.70 2.99
CA SER A 254 -40.83 5.82 3.21
C SER A 254 -40.49 4.59 4.04
N ASP A 255 -39.30 4.02 3.80
CA ASP A 255 -38.87 2.74 4.37
C ASP A 255 -37.82 2.88 5.49
N GLN A 256 -37.35 4.11 5.74
CA GLN A 256 -36.41 4.46 6.82
C GLN A 256 -35.07 3.70 6.75
N TYR A 257 -34.47 3.60 5.56
CA TYR A 257 -33.14 3.00 5.39
C TYR A 257 -32.22 3.82 4.47
N CYS A 258 -30.91 3.59 4.61
CA CYS A 258 -29.89 4.18 3.76
C CYS A 258 -29.39 3.17 2.72
N ALA A 259 -29.26 3.60 1.47
CA ALA A 259 -28.73 2.76 0.39
C ALA A 259 -27.88 3.56 -0.60
N THR A 260 -27.07 2.83 -1.36
CA THR A 260 -26.25 3.40 -2.43
C THR A 260 -27.15 3.94 -3.54
N ILE A 261 -26.79 5.08 -4.12
CA ILE A 261 -27.53 5.70 -5.23
C ILE A 261 -27.39 4.82 -6.47
N VAL A 262 -28.46 4.09 -6.83
CA VAL A 262 -28.53 3.33 -8.08
C VAL A 262 -29.32 4.10 -9.14
N LYS A 263 -30.35 4.85 -8.72
CA LYS A 263 -31.14 5.79 -9.53
C LYS A 263 -31.69 6.91 -8.64
N GLN A 264 -31.85 8.11 -9.19
CA GLN A 264 -32.40 9.27 -8.48
C GLN A 264 -33.92 9.19 -8.51
N ASP A 265 -34.54 8.81 -7.39
CA ASP A 265 -35.99 8.73 -7.24
C ASP A 265 -36.49 9.86 -6.33
N ASN A 266 -37.72 10.34 -6.57
CA ASN A 266 -38.37 11.37 -5.73
C ASN A 266 -38.57 10.93 -4.26
N ASN A 267 -38.47 9.64 -3.97
CA ASN A 267 -38.59 9.09 -2.62
C ASN A 267 -37.27 9.05 -1.83
N SER A 268 -36.19 9.61 -2.39
CA SER A 268 -34.86 9.56 -1.80
C SER A 268 -34.34 10.95 -1.43
N ILE A 269 -33.65 11.04 -0.29
CA ILE A 269 -33.00 12.26 0.19
C ILE A 269 -31.49 12.08 0.04
N SER A 270 -30.85 12.92 -0.77
CA SER A 270 -29.40 12.85 -1.01
C SER A 270 -28.62 13.98 -0.33
N ASP A 271 -29.31 15.03 0.12
CA ASP A 271 -28.70 16.17 0.83
C ASP A 271 -29.27 16.26 2.24
N SER A 272 -28.35 16.33 3.20
CA SER A 272 -28.62 16.47 4.63
C SER A 272 -29.51 17.67 4.98
N SER A 273 -29.52 18.72 4.16
CA SER A 273 -30.36 19.91 4.35
C SER A 273 -31.87 19.59 4.28
N TYR A 274 -32.23 18.54 3.54
CA TYR A 274 -33.60 18.05 3.40
C TYR A 274 -33.96 16.99 4.45
N CYS A 275 -33.01 16.56 5.31
CA CYS A 275 -33.35 15.67 6.42
C CYS A 275 -34.23 16.39 7.46
N PRO A 276 -35.19 15.67 8.06
CA PRO A 276 -36.07 16.27 9.04
C PRO A 276 -35.29 16.60 10.31
N ARG A 277 -35.54 17.80 10.82
CA ARG A 277 -34.78 18.39 11.91
C ARG A 277 -35.64 19.31 12.74
N ILE A 278 -35.25 19.45 14.00
CA ILE A 278 -35.74 20.51 14.88
C ILE A 278 -35.20 21.84 14.35
N ILE A 279 -36.08 22.84 14.29
CA ILE A 279 -35.74 24.20 13.87
C ILE A 279 -36.02 25.17 15.00
N LYS A 280 -35.41 26.35 14.96
CA LYS A 280 -35.80 27.46 15.86
C LYS A 280 -37.24 27.89 15.58
N THR A 281 -37.92 28.38 16.60
CA THR A 281 -39.29 28.89 16.49
C THR A 281 -39.35 30.02 15.46
N PHE A 282 -40.30 29.95 14.53
CA PHE A 282 -40.39 30.83 13.35
C PHE A 282 -40.34 32.34 13.64
N ASN A 283 -40.66 32.77 14.87
CA ASN A 283 -40.78 34.18 15.25
C ASN A 283 -39.80 34.62 16.35
N SER A 284 -38.86 33.78 16.76
CA SER A 284 -37.90 34.13 17.82
C SER A 284 -36.49 33.73 17.41
N SER A 285 -35.57 34.70 17.47
CA SER A 285 -34.12 34.51 17.24
C SER A 285 -33.48 33.54 18.24
N SER A 286 -34.19 33.22 19.32
CA SER A 286 -33.74 32.35 20.40
C SER A 286 -34.00 30.88 20.10
N SER A 287 -33.04 30.04 20.50
CA SER A 287 -33.16 28.57 20.51
C SER A 287 -33.64 28.04 21.86
N GLU A 288 -33.99 28.96 22.77
CA GLU A 288 -34.34 28.65 24.15
C GLU A 288 -35.84 28.67 24.34
N ILE A 289 -36.36 27.59 24.95
CA ILE A 289 -37.75 27.49 25.38
C ILE A 289 -37.76 27.74 26.89
N LEU A 290 -38.31 28.88 27.31
CA LEU A 290 -38.34 29.29 28.72
C LEU A 290 -39.45 28.55 29.48
N VAL A 291 -39.06 27.85 30.54
CA VAL A 291 -39.99 27.10 31.39
C VAL A 291 -39.74 27.44 32.87
N PRO A 292 -40.75 27.90 33.62
CA PRO A 292 -40.60 28.11 35.05
C PRO A 292 -40.46 26.77 35.77
N ALA A 293 -39.53 26.71 36.72
CA ALA A 293 -39.29 25.54 37.56
C ALA A 293 -40.55 25.12 38.31
N ASP A 294 -40.69 23.82 38.52
CA ASP A 294 -41.80 23.16 39.22
C ASP A 294 -43.18 23.33 38.59
N THR A 295 -43.28 23.82 37.36
CA THR A 295 -44.54 23.94 36.64
C THR A 295 -44.80 22.78 35.68
N LEU A 296 -46.07 22.39 35.55
CA LEU A 296 -46.51 21.42 34.56
C LEU A 296 -46.67 22.13 33.21
N ARG A 297 -45.81 21.84 32.23
CA ARG A 297 -45.81 22.49 30.92
C ARG A 297 -45.78 21.49 29.79
N SER A 298 -46.58 21.76 28.77
CA SER A 298 -46.48 21.15 27.44
C SER A 298 -45.46 21.92 26.61
N ILE A 299 -44.61 21.22 25.86
CA ILE A 299 -43.57 21.84 25.03
C ILE A 299 -43.91 21.61 23.56
N GLU A 300 -43.93 22.69 22.80
CA GLU A 300 -44.13 22.68 21.36
C GLU A 300 -42.77 22.80 20.65
N ILE A 301 -42.45 21.81 19.83
CA ILE A 301 -41.17 21.73 19.12
C ILE A 301 -41.44 21.90 17.62
N PRO A 302 -41.05 23.04 17.03
CA PRO A 302 -41.18 23.23 15.59
C PRO A 302 -40.15 22.39 14.84
N ILE A 303 -40.58 21.79 13.73
CA ILE A 303 -39.74 20.93 12.91
C ILE A 303 -39.81 21.33 11.44
N ASN A 304 -38.71 21.13 10.73
CA ASN A 304 -38.70 21.14 9.29
C ASN A 304 -38.85 19.69 8.78
N ARG A 305 -39.86 19.47 7.93
CA ARG A 305 -40.15 18.18 7.30
C ARG A 305 -40.36 18.29 5.78
N SER A 306 -39.72 19.25 5.11
CA SER A 306 -39.96 19.53 3.69
C SER A 306 -39.82 18.29 2.80
N SER A 307 -38.91 17.36 3.10
CA SER A 307 -38.75 16.09 2.38
C SER A 307 -39.87 15.07 2.57
N TYR A 308 -40.67 15.23 3.63
CA TYR A 308 -41.83 14.40 3.94
C TYR A 308 -43.15 15.11 3.59
N ALA A 309 -43.09 16.25 2.88
CA ALA A 309 -44.27 16.94 2.39
C ALA A 309 -45.09 16.01 1.47
N GLY A 310 -46.41 15.94 1.68
CA GLY A 310 -47.29 15.03 0.92
C GLY A 310 -47.30 13.57 1.40
N THR A 311 -46.43 13.17 2.34
CA THR A 311 -46.45 11.81 2.94
C THR A 311 -47.33 11.77 4.19
N ARG A 312 -47.89 10.60 4.51
CA ARG A 312 -48.60 10.35 5.80
C ARG A 312 -47.68 9.88 6.93
N PHE A 313 -46.37 9.74 6.67
CA PHE A 313 -45.42 9.17 7.62
C PHE A 313 -45.52 9.82 9.01
N PHE A 314 -45.44 11.15 9.10
CA PHE A 314 -45.55 11.87 10.37
C PHE A 314 -46.91 11.73 11.06
N ASN A 315 -47.99 11.45 10.32
CA ASN A 315 -49.33 11.28 10.91
C ASN A 315 -49.50 9.89 11.52
N ASP A 316 -48.87 8.88 10.92
CA ASP A 316 -48.98 7.48 11.34
C ASP A 316 -47.83 7.05 12.30
N THR A 317 -46.88 7.96 12.55
CA THR A 317 -45.69 7.70 13.36
C THR A 317 -45.88 8.16 14.81
N PRO A 318 -45.61 7.29 15.81
CA PRO A 318 -45.57 7.73 17.20
C PRO A 318 -44.32 8.56 17.48
N PHE A 319 -44.48 9.60 18.31
CA PHE A 319 -43.39 10.46 18.77
C PHE A 319 -43.24 10.41 20.28
N ALA A 320 -42.00 10.57 20.75
CA ALA A 320 -41.69 10.77 22.15
C ALA A 320 -40.63 11.86 22.30
N CYS A 321 -40.83 12.79 23.23
CA CYS A 321 -39.82 13.77 23.60
C CYS A 321 -39.03 13.23 24.79
N SER A 322 -37.71 13.40 24.80
CA SER A 322 -36.84 13.08 25.92
C SER A 322 -36.08 14.33 26.33
N PHE A 323 -36.37 14.81 27.54
CA PHE A 323 -35.67 15.96 28.13
C PHE A 323 -34.54 15.45 29.03
N ASN A 324 -33.32 15.94 28.81
CA ASN A 324 -32.18 15.61 29.66
C ASN A 324 -31.96 16.74 30.67
N ILE A 325 -32.37 16.51 31.91
CA ILE A 325 -32.30 17.48 33.00
C ILE A 325 -31.26 16.95 34.00
N GLU A 326 -30.16 17.68 34.20
CA GLU A 326 -29.06 17.28 35.10
C GLU A 326 -28.52 15.86 34.83
N GLY A 327 -28.46 15.47 33.56
CA GLY A 327 -28.01 14.13 33.15
C GLY A 327 -29.09 13.03 33.22
N THR A 328 -30.27 13.34 33.77
CA THR A 328 -31.40 12.41 33.83
C THR A 328 -32.34 12.61 32.65
N ARG A 329 -32.52 11.55 31.84
CA ARG A 329 -33.47 11.56 30.73
C ARG A 329 -34.90 11.31 31.23
N LYS A 330 -35.81 12.22 30.87
CA LYS A 330 -37.24 12.15 31.18
C LYS A 330 -38.04 12.04 29.87
N PRO A 331 -38.48 10.82 29.49
CA PRO A 331 -39.29 10.62 28.29
C PRO A 331 -40.76 10.97 28.54
N VAL A 332 -41.40 11.59 27.56
CA VAL A 332 -42.84 11.85 27.50
C VAL A 332 -43.37 11.54 26.12
N ASN A 333 -44.61 11.07 26.03
CA ASN A 333 -45.26 10.88 24.74
C ASN A 333 -45.46 12.23 24.04
N ALA A 334 -45.49 12.23 22.72
CA ALA A 334 -45.69 13.42 21.92
C ALA A 334 -46.59 13.15 20.72
N GLN A 335 -47.23 14.20 20.21
CA GLN A 335 -48.13 14.14 19.07
C GLN A 335 -47.73 15.17 18.03
N PHE A 336 -47.80 14.77 16.77
CA PHE A 336 -47.57 15.67 15.65
C PHE A 336 -48.90 16.34 15.25
N SER A 337 -48.90 17.66 15.13
CA SER A 337 -50.08 18.43 14.69
C SER A 337 -49.86 19.02 13.29
N THR A 338 -50.70 18.62 12.34
CA THR A 338 -50.72 19.18 10.97
C THR A 338 -51.39 20.54 10.88
N LEU A 339 -52.21 20.89 11.87
CA LEU A 339 -53.00 22.13 11.91
C LEU A 339 -52.14 23.34 12.32
N ASN A 340 -51.06 23.10 13.10
CA ASN A 340 -50.24 24.14 13.70
C ASN A 340 -48.80 24.14 13.13
N ALA A 341 -48.65 24.36 11.82
CA ALA A 341 -47.35 24.74 11.22
C ALA A 341 -46.17 23.77 11.47
N ASN A 342 -46.38 22.45 11.36
CA ASN A 342 -45.34 21.41 11.53
C ASN A 342 -44.70 21.42 12.94
N VAL A 343 -45.53 21.25 13.97
CA VAL A 343 -45.09 21.23 15.37
C VAL A 343 -45.35 19.86 15.99
N ILE A 344 -44.37 19.39 16.78
CA ILE A 344 -44.52 18.23 17.67
C ILE A 344 -44.80 18.76 19.08
N THR A 345 -45.95 18.39 19.63
CA THR A 345 -46.36 18.78 20.97
C THR A 345 -46.08 17.63 21.94
N CYS A 346 -45.16 17.86 22.87
CA CYS A 346 -44.82 16.92 23.93
C CYS A 346 -45.87 16.99 25.06
N ASN A 347 -46.26 15.84 25.61
CA ASN A 347 -47.22 15.81 26.71
C ASN A 347 -46.71 16.60 27.93
N PRO A 348 -47.63 17.21 28.71
CA PRO A 348 -47.25 18.00 29.87
C PRO A 348 -46.42 17.20 30.88
N MET A 349 -45.29 17.77 31.32
CA MET A 349 -44.51 17.24 32.43
C MET A 349 -44.02 18.35 33.35
N LYS A 350 -43.64 17.95 34.55
CA LYS A 350 -43.08 18.85 35.55
C LYS A 350 -41.58 19.02 35.30
N PHE A 351 -41.13 20.26 35.14
CA PHE A 351 -39.72 20.59 34.95
C PHE A 351 -39.11 21.01 36.29
N SER A 352 -38.36 20.11 36.91
CA SER A 352 -37.73 20.33 38.22
C SER A 352 -36.25 19.94 38.18
N TYR A 353 -35.41 20.69 38.90
CA TYR A 353 -33.97 20.44 39.02
C TYR A 353 -33.49 20.70 40.45
N MET A 354 -32.32 20.16 40.81
CA MET A 354 -31.79 20.21 42.18
C MET A 354 -30.63 21.19 42.37
N SER A 355 -30.01 21.66 41.30
CA SER A 355 -28.95 22.67 41.34
C SER A 355 -29.40 23.98 42.01
N ARG A 356 -28.43 24.71 42.60
CA ARG A 356 -28.64 26.05 43.21
C ARG A 356 -28.55 27.20 42.19
N LEU A 357 -28.51 26.88 40.90
CA LEU A 357 -28.46 27.89 39.84
C LEU A 357 -29.84 28.50 39.64
N SER A 358 -29.89 29.78 39.25
CA SER A 358 -31.15 30.47 38.93
C SER A 358 -31.82 29.92 37.67
N ASN A 359 -31.04 29.29 36.79
CA ASN A 359 -31.51 28.58 35.62
C ASN A 359 -30.59 27.43 35.21
N ILE A 360 -31.14 26.47 34.47
CA ILE A 360 -30.38 25.39 33.83
C ILE A 360 -30.89 25.10 32.42
N ASN A 361 -29.99 24.62 31.56
CA ASN A 361 -30.33 24.20 30.21
C ASN A 361 -30.54 22.68 30.16
N ALA A 362 -31.71 22.25 29.73
CA ALA A 362 -32.07 20.87 29.49
C ALA A 362 -32.10 20.59 27.99
N SER A 363 -31.30 19.61 27.54
CA SER A 363 -31.27 19.25 26.13
C SER A 363 -32.49 18.40 25.75
N ILE A 364 -32.93 18.55 24.50
CA ILE A 364 -34.14 17.91 23.97
C ILE A 364 -33.75 16.92 22.89
N ALA A 365 -34.36 15.74 22.93
CA ALA A 365 -34.33 14.76 21.84
C ALA A 365 -35.75 14.36 21.47
N VAL A 366 -36.11 14.43 20.19
CA VAL A 366 -37.40 13.96 19.68
C VAL A 366 -37.18 12.61 18.99
N ILE A 367 -37.74 11.56 19.55
CA ILE A 367 -37.64 10.19 19.06
C ILE A 367 -38.90 9.87 18.26
N TRP A 368 -38.75 9.16 17.14
CA TRP A 368 -39.83 8.89 16.20
C TRP A 368 -39.86 7.42 15.73
N GLY A 369 -41.06 6.91 15.48
CA GLY A 369 -41.26 5.59 14.89
C GLY A 369 -40.75 4.44 15.76
N ARG A 370 -40.30 3.35 15.12
CA ARG A 370 -39.71 2.17 15.80
C ARG A 370 -38.20 2.29 15.99
N SER A 371 -37.60 3.37 15.53
CA SER A 371 -36.16 3.61 15.64
C SER A 371 -35.81 4.16 17.02
N LYS A 372 -34.60 3.83 17.52
CA LYS A 372 -34.02 4.47 18.73
C LYS A 372 -33.35 5.82 18.42
N THR A 373 -33.43 6.29 17.18
CA THR A 373 -32.78 7.53 16.74
C THR A 373 -33.66 8.75 17.02
N SER A 374 -33.03 9.86 17.38
CA SER A 374 -33.68 11.15 17.50
C SER A 374 -33.59 11.96 16.20
N LEU A 375 -34.54 12.88 16.00
CA LEU A 375 -34.42 13.97 15.04
C LEU A 375 -33.16 14.79 15.33
N ASN A 376 -32.56 15.32 14.27
CA ASN A 376 -31.41 16.20 14.42
C ASN A 376 -31.82 17.56 14.99
N ASN A 377 -30.96 18.10 15.84
CA ASN A 377 -31.14 19.41 16.47
C ASN A 377 -29.93 20.31 16.17
N PRO A 378 -29.70 20.69 14.89
CA PRO A 378 -28.53 21.47 14.51
C PRO A 378 -28.53 22.88 15.11
N ASP A 379 -29.72 23.42 15.36
CA ASP A 379 -29.93 24.74 15.95
C ASP A 379 -29.76 24.76 17.48
N ASN A 380 -29.46 23.60 18.10
CA ASN A 380 -29.33 23.43 19.55
C ASN A 380 -30.54 23.99 20.33
N VAL A 381 -31.74 23.66 19.88
CA VAL A 381 -32.98 24.03 20.59
C VAL A 381 -33.03 23.29 21.92
N HIS A 382 -33.22 24.02 23.01
CA HIS A 382 -33.18 23.47 24.36
C HIS A 382 -34.18 24.18 25.29
N VAL A 383 -34.51 23.52 26.41
CA VAL A 383 -35.37 24.12 27.43
C VAL A 383 -34.47 24.82 28.45
N ASN A 384 -34.70 26.09 28.68
CA ASN A 384 -34.07 26.84 29.76
C ASN A 384 -35.08 26.88 30.92
N ILE A 385 -34.77 26.11 31.97
CA ILE A 385 -35.62 25.96 33.15
C ILE A 385 -35.14 26.97 34.18
N TYR A 386 -35.98 27.95 34.53
CA TYR A 386 -35.61 29.05 35.41
C TYR A 386 -36.44 29.06 36.71
N SER A 387 -35.81 29.42 37.82
CA SER A 387 -36.46 29.59 39.12
C SER A 387 -36.65 31.08 39.40
N CYS A 388 -37.90 31.55 39.47
CA CYS A 388 -38.18 32.94 39.79
C CYS A 388 -37.65 33.35 41.17
N GLN A 389 -37.63 32.44 42.14
CA GLN A 389 -37.15 32.71 43.51
C GLN A 389 -35.64 32.92 43.56
N ASP A 390 -34.90 32.24 42.68
CA ASP A 390 -33.43 32.30 42.63
C ASP A 390 -32.93 33.37 41.64
N LEU A 391 -33.81 33.88 40.77
CA LEU A 391 -33.51 34.96 39.82
C LEU A 391 -33.44 36.34 40.48
N ALA A 392 -34.33 36.61 41.43
CA ALA A 392 -34.40 37.89 42.12
C ALA A 392 -34.81 37.71 43.58
N ASN A 393 -34.07 38.35 44.48
CA ASN A 393 -34.27 38.29 45.93
C ASN A 393 -34.98 39.54 46.50
N ASN A 394 -35.26 40.54 45.64
CA ASN A 394 -35.97 41.76 46.00
C ASN A 394 -36.85 42.23 44.84
N CYS A 395 -37.80 43.12 45.13
CA CYS A 395 -38.73 43.64 44.14
C CYS A 395 -38.03 44.46 43.04
N ASP A 396 -36.93 45.14 43.37
CA ASP A 396 -36.21 46.03 42.46
C ASP A 396 -35.45 45.28 41.35
N LEU A 397 -35.03 44.03 41.60
CA LEU A 397 -34.40 43.16 40.61
C LEU A 397 -35.43 42.38 39.75
N CYS A 398 -36.68 42.31 40.20
CA CYS A 398 -37.75 41.58 39.53
C CYS A 398 -38.51 42.41 38.49
N LEU A 399 -38.61 43.73 38.71
CA LEU A 399 -39.29 44.71 37.86
C LEU A 399 -38.33 45.25 36.79
#